data_AF-A0A969GVV8-F1
#
_entry.id   AF-A0A969GVV8-F1
#
_cell.length_a   1.000
_cell.length_b   1.000
_cell.length_c   1.000
_cell.angle_alpha   90.00
_cell.angle_beta   90.00
_cell.angle_gamma   90.00
#
_symmetry.space_group_name_H-M   'P 1'
#
loop_
_entity.id
_entity.type
_entity.pdbx_description
1 polymer ?
#
loop_
_entity_poly.entity_id
_entity_poly.type
_entity_poly.pdbx_seq_one_letter_code
_entity_poly.pdbx_strand_id
1 'polypeptide(L)'
;MKSAISHLKAALATATTLGALAAPPALAIQFQQQEVNPDQFVVVAAPYSSNLHQLLILEQVSDRRPCWQESGNSPTIVDPLLIDFDFTGICGRSTDSNGYSLRVGGEDLGWRYSLRVVREGSDLVLKAIPTSDRTSSPLEIGRTNGAVNDFVRI
;
A
#
# COMPACT_ATOMS: atom_id res chain seq x y z
N MET A 1 76.39 43.03 7.05
CA MET A 1 75.99 43.88 8.20
C MET A 1 74.76 43.24 8.86
N LYS A 2 74.83 42.99 10.18
CA LYS A 2 73.71 42.78 11.15
C LYS A 2 72.88 41.48 10.93
N SER A 3 73.16 40.38 11.64
CA SER A 3 72.74 40.03 13.02
C SER A 3 71.23 40.16 13.27
N ALA A 4 70.56 39.03 13.55
CA ALA A 4 69.76 38.84 14.77
C ALA A 4 69.23 37.39 14.85
N ILE A 5 69.57 36.73 15.95
CA ILE A 5 69.12 35.41 16.39
C ILE A 5 67.87 35.59 17.28
N SER A 6 67.07 34.51 17.41
CA SER A 6 66.06 34.25 18.47
C SER A 6 64.66 34.79 18.15
N HIS A 7 63.56 34.03 18.23
CA HIS A 7 63.18 33.14 19.34
C HIS A 7 62.43 31.88 18.87
N LEU A 8 62.83 30.74 19.43
CA LEU A 8 62.18 29.45 19.34
C LEU A 8 60.83 29.51 20.08
N LYS A 9 59.71 29.27 19.38
CA LYS A 9 58.41 28.97 20.01
C LYS A 9 58.13 27.49 19.81
N ALA A 10 58.29 26.70 20.87
CA ALA A 10 57.88 25.31 20.88
C ALA A 10 56.35 25.25 20.91
N ALA A 11 55.74 24.85 19.79
CA ALA A 11 54.32 24.52 19.73
C ALA A 11 54.16 23.00 19.84
N LEU A 12 53.57 22.54 20.94
CA LEU A 12 53.26 21.13 21.18
C LEU A 12 51.96 20.80 20.41
N ALA A 13 52.09 20.15 19.25
CA ALA A 13 50.95 19.72 18.45
C ALA A 13 50.37 18.42 19.03
N THR A 14 49.19 18.49 19.65
CA THR A 14 48.43 17.32 20.08
C THR A 14 47.61 16.82 18.88
N ALA A 15 48.04 15.74 18.25
CA ALA A 15 47.31 15.11 17.16
C ALA A 15 46.22 14.19 17.73
N THR A 16 44.97 14.64 17.73
CA THR A 16 43.79 13.80 17.99
C THR A 16 43.45 13.03 16.71
N THR A 17 43.80 11.75 16.67
CA THR A 17 43.36 10.81 15.63
C THR A 17 41.89 10.46 15.86
N LEU A 18 40.99 11.15 15.14
CA LEU A 18 39.58 10.77 15.08
C LEU A 18 39.45 9.54 14.16
N GLY A 19 39.41 8.35 14.75
CA GLY A 19 39.12 7.12 14.03
C GLY A 19 37.67 7.14 13.55
N ALA A 20 37.46 7.40 12.25
CA ALA A 20 36.16 7.24 11.62
C ALA A 20 35.82 5.74 11.54
N LEU A 21 34.93 5.28 12.42
CA LEU A 21 34.28 3.98 12.29
C LEU A 21 33.36 4.06 11.06
N ALA A 22 33.86 3.63 9.90
CA ALA A 22 33.05 3.48 8.72
C ALA A 22 32.06 2.32 8.95
N ALA A 23 30.79 2.64 9.21
CA ALA A 23 29.73 1.65 9.16
C ALA A 23 29.64 1.10 7.73
N PRO A 24 29.48 -0.22 7.54
CA PRO A 24 29.27 -0.77 6.21
C PRO A 24 28.01 -0.14 5.57
N PRO A 25 28.02 0.12 4.25
CA PRO A 25 26.87 0.67 3.57
C PRO A 25 25.67 -0.26 3.76
N ALA A 26 24.52 0.29 4.15
CA ALA A 26 23.28 -0.46 4.19
C ALA A 26 22.91 -0.91 2.77
N LEU A 27 22.75 -2.21 2.57
CA LEU A 27 22.22 -2.74 1.31
C LEU A 27 20.73 -2.44 1.27
N ALA A 28 20.34 -1.48 0.42
CA ALA A 28 18.94 -1.25 0.11
C ALA A 28 18.44 -2.43 -0.73
N ILE A 29 17.64 -3.31 -0.13
CA ILE A 29 16.87 -4.30 -0.89
C ILE A 29 15.78 -3.52 -1.62
N GLN A 30 15.91 -3.40 -2.93
CA GLN A 30 14.79 -2.95 -3.76
C GLN A 30 13.77 -4.08 -3.78
N PHE A 31 12.63 -3.89 -3.10
CA PHE A 31 11.48 -4.75 -3.27
C PHE A 31 11.10 -4.75 -4.76
N GLN A 32 11.21 -5.92 -5.39
CA GLN A 32 10.77 -6.10 -6.76
C GLN A 32 9.25 -6.12 -6.77
N GLN A 33 8.67 -5.49 -7.79
CA GLN A 33 7.25 -5.65 -8.09
C GLN A 33 7.09 -6.89 -8.96
N GLN A 34 6.13 -7.73 -8.61
CA GLN A 34 5.69 -8.82 -9.45
C GLN A 34 4.29 -8.48 -9.95
N GLU A 35 4.13 -8.42 -11.27
CA GLU A 35 2.81 -8.30 -11.87
C GLU A 35 2.02 -9.59 -11.60
N VAL A 36 0.76 -9.43 -11.22
CA VAL A 36 -0.15 -10.54 -10.94
C VAL A 36 -1.16 -10.67 -12.07
N ASN A 37 -1.74 -11.85 -12.25
CA ASN A 37 -2.84 -12.01 -13.20
C ASN A 37 -4.12 -11.38 -12.62
N PRO A 38 -4.66 -10.30 -13.22
CA PRO A 38 -5.83 -9.61 -12.67
C PRO A 38 -7.09 -10.49 -12.62
N ASP A 39 -7.20 -11.51 -13.49
CA ASP A 39 -8.35 -12.42 -13.49
C ASP A 39 -8.41 -13.31 -12.24
N GLN A 40 -7.31 -13.40 -11.49
CA GLN A 40 -7.26 -14.12 -10.22
C GLN A 40 -7.74 -13.26 -9.05
N PHE A 41 -8.07 -11.98 -9.25
CA PHE A 41 -8.45 -11.08 -8.17
C PHE A 41 -9.83 -10.48 -8.41
N VAL A 42 -10.59 -10.30 -7.32
CA VAL A 42 -11.76 -9.42 -7.32
C VAL A 42 -11.64 -8.40 -6.19
N VAL A 43 -11.88 -7.15 -6.54
CA VAL A 43 -11.89 -6.01 -5.61
C VAL A 43 -13.33 -5.73 -5.24
N VAL A 44 -13.63 -5.75 -3.94
CA VAL A 44 -14.99 -5.77 -3.43
C VAL A 44 -15.17 -4.65 -2.40
N ALA A 45 -16.28 -3.91 -2.51
CA ALA A 45 -16.80 -3.10 -1.43
C ALA A 45 -17.63 -4.02 -0.54
N ALA A 46 -17.05 -4.44 0.59
CA ALA A 46 -17.70 -5.35 1.54
C ALA A 46 -18.42 -4.55 2.65
N PRO A 47 -19.70 -4.81 2.94
CA PRO A 47 -20.42 -4.09 3.99
C PRO A 47 -19.91 -4.51 5.38
N TYR A 48 -19.72 -3.55 6.28
CA TYR A 48 -19.39 -3.82 7.69
C TYR A 48 -20.34 -3.13 8.68
N SER A 49 -21.14 -2.18 8.20
CA SER A 49 -22.22 -1.54 8.94
C SER A 49 -23.25 -1.00 7.95
N SER A 50 -24.40 -0.53 8.45
CA SER A 50 -25.45 0.04 7.60
C SER A 50 -24.89 1.16 6.74
N ASN A 51 -24.86 0.96 5.41
CA ASN A 51 -24.36 1.90 4.41
C ASN A 51 -22.85 2.19 4.44
N LEU A 52 -22.07 1.42 5.21
CA LEU A 52 -20.62 1.54 5.26
C LEU A 52 -19.94 0.29 4.72
N HIS A 53 -18.94 0.52 3.88
CA HIS A 53 -18.20 -0.53 3.18
C HIS A 53 -16.70 -0.39 3.39
N GLN A 54 -16.02 -1.52 3.46
CA GLN A 54 -14.56 -1.62 3.51
C GLN A 54 -14.04 -2.30 2.26
N LEU A 55 -12.75 -2.12 2.00
CA LEU A 55 -12.08 -2.84 0.93
C LEU A 55 -11.92 -4.31 1.31
N LEU A 56 -12.38 -5.21 0.45
CA LEU A 56 -12.09 -6.63 0.48
C LEU A 56 -11.43 -7.00 -0.85
N ILE A 57 -10.32 -7.71 -0.80
CA ILE A 57 -9.70 -8.30 -1.98
C ILE A 57 -9.69 -9.82 -1.80
N LEU A 58 -10.22 -10.52 -2.80
CA LEU A 58 -10.17 -11.98 -2.87
C LEU A 58 -9.21 -12.38 -3.99
N GLU A 59 -8.48 -13.46 -3.76
CA GLU A 59 -7.53 -14.03 -4.71
C GLU A 59 -7.84 -15.50 -4.96
N GLN A 60 -7.80 -15.94 -6.21
CA GLN A 60 -7.90 -17.33 -6.64
C GLN A 60 -6.49 -17.92 -6.77
N VAL A 61 -6.00 -18.55 -5.70
CA VAL A 61 -4.63 -19.12 -5.63
C VAL A 61 -4.52 -20.43 -6.40
N SER A 62 -5.58 -21.27 -6.40
CA SER A 62 -5.65 -22.48 -7.24
C SER A 62 -7.06 -22.70 -7.77
N ASP A 63 -7.21 -23.46 -8.86
CA ASP A 63 -8.48 -23.71 -9.57
C ASP A 63 -9.33 -24.85 -8.97
N ARG A 64 -8.92 -25.41 -7.81
CA ARG A 64 -9.62 -26.55 -7.19
C ARG A 64 -11.08 -26.24 -6.87
N ARG A 65 -11.36 -25.02 -6.40
CA ARG A 65 -12.69 -24.50 -6.07
C ARG A 65 -12.73 -22.99 -6.27
N PRO A 66 -13.83 -22.42 -6.77
CA PRO A 66 -13.98 -20.97 -6.89
C PRO A 66 -13.98 -20.31 -5.51
N CYS A 67 -13.31 -19.16 -5.40
CA CYS A 67 -13.26 -18.36 -4.17
C CYS A 67 -14.45 -17.38 -4.05
N TRP A 68 -15.08 -17.05 -5.17
CA TRP A 68 -16.28 -16.23 -5.25
C TRP A 68 -17.15 -16.60 -6.46
N GLN A 69 -18.37 -16.08 -6.48
CA GLN A 69 -19.24 -16.05 -7.67
C GLN A 69 -19.70 -14.61 -7.93
N GLU A 70 -19.96 -14.27 -9.20
CA GLU A 70 -20.48 -12.96 -9.59
C GLU A 70 -21.91 -13.09 -10.13
N SER A 71 -22.75 -12.11 -9.82
CA SER A 71 -24.09 -12.00 -10.40
C SER A 71 -24.52 -10.55 -10.58
N GLY A 72 -25.39 -10.30 -11.56
CA GLY A 72 -25.76 -8.93 -11.94
C GLY A 72 -24.63 -8.16 -12.63
N ASN A 73 -24.91 -6.93 -13.03
CA ASN A 73 -24.00 -6.13 -13.88
C ASN A 73 -23.89 -4.65 -13.49
N SER A 74 -24.76 -4.11 -12.64
CA SER A 74 -24.77 -2.69 -12.22
C SER A 74 -25.66 -2.47 -10.97
N PRO A 75 -25.14 -2.75 -9.75
CA PRO A 75 -23.79 -3.24 -9.47
C PRO A 75 -23.66 -4.75 -9.71
N THR A 76 -22.42 -5.23 -9.91
CA THR A 76 -22.12 -6.67 -9.85
C THR A 76 -22.00 -7.10 -8.40
N ILE A 77 -22.84 -8.04 -7.98
CA ILE A 77 -22.78 -8.68 -6.67
C ILE A 77 -21.69 -9.74 -6.68
N VAL A 78 -20.90 -9.80 -5.62
CA VAL A 78 -19.85 -10.80 -5.42
C VAL A 78 -20.21 -11.63 -4.20
N ASP A 79 -20.41 -12.95 -4.38
CA ASP A 79 -20.67 -13.88 -3.29
C ASP A 79 -19.36 -14.58 -2.85
N PRO A 80 -18.77 -14.27 -1.68
CA PRO A 80 -17.54 -14.90 -1.21
C PRO A 80 -17.81 -16.31 -0.66
N LEU A 81 -17.26 -17.35 -1.29
CA LEU A 81 -17.53 -18.75 -0.95
C LEU A 81 -16.62 -19.31 0.16
N LEU A 82 -15.88 -18.44 0.84
CA LEU A 82 -14.79 -18.81 1.76
C LEU A 82 -15.28 -19.52 3.03
N ILE A 83 -16.58 -19.45 3.34
CA ILE A 83 -17.18 -20.12 4.49
C ILE A 83 -17.65 -21.54 4.17
N ASP A 84 -17.70 -21.92 2.89
CA ASP A 84 -18.28 -23.19 2.45
C ASP A 84 -17.26 -24.34 2.45
N PHE A 85 -15.96 -24.02 2.57
CA PHE A 85 -14.88 -25.00 2.56
C PHE A 85 -13.61 -24.44 3.22
N ASP A 86 -12.67 -25.34 3.52
CA ASP A 86 -11.32 -24.96 3.92
C ASP A 86 -10.57 -24.36 2.71
N PHE A 87 -10.45 -23.04 2.70
CA PHE A 87 -9.85 -22.28 1.61
C PHE A 87 -8.30 -22.26 1.65
N THR A 88 -7.65 -22.95 2.59
CA THR A 88 -6.20 -22.97 2.73
C THR A 88 -5.52 -23.48 1.46
N GLY A 89 -4.67 -22.62 0.86
CA GLY A 89 -3.98 -22.91 -0.40
C GLY A 89 -4.87 -22.86 -1.65
N ILE A 90 -6.12 -22.41 -1.51
CA ILE A 90 -7.09 -22.25 -2.60
C ILE A 90 -7.43 -20.79 -2.83
N CYS A 91 -7.66 -20.04 -1.74
CA CYS A 91 -8.03 -18.63 -1.81
C CYS A 91 -7.12 -17.76 -0.94
N GLY A 92 -6.83 -16.54 -1.43
CA GLY A 92 -6.34 -15.44 -0.62
C GLY A 92 -7.49 -14.52 -0.22
N ARG A 93 -7.41 -13.94 0.98
CA ARG A 93 -8.38 -12.96 1.47
C ARG A 93 -7.66 -11.85 2.22
N SER A 94 -7.92 -10.60 1.83
CA SER A 94 -7.52 -9.42 2.59
C SER A 94 -8.74 -8.56 2.90
N THR A 95 -9.04 -8.41 4.19
CA THR A 95 -10.34 -7.90 4.67
C THR A 95 -10.38 -6.40 4.95
N ASP A 96 -9.28 -5.69 4.74
CA ASP A 96 -9.23 -4.24 4.89
C ASP A 96 -8.21 -3.60 3.94
N SER A 97 -8.13 -2.27 3.99
CA SER A 97 -7.21 -1.45 3.20
C SER A 97 -5.78 -1.38 3.73
N ASN A 98 -5.52 -1.84 4.96
CA ASN A 98 -4.26 -1.56 5.64
C ASN A 98 -3.07 -2.35 5.05
N GLY A 99 -3.36 -3.47 4.38
CA GLY A 99 -2.36 -4.27 3.66
C GLY A 99 -2.00 -3.75 2.26
N TYR A 100 -2.60 -2.65 1.81
CA TYR A 100 -2.48 -2.17 0.43
C TYR A 100 -2.07 -0.70 0.36
N SER A 101 -1.27 -0.39 -0.65
CA SER A 101 -0.83 0.96 -0.99
C SER A 101 -1.08 1.26 -2.46
N LEU A 102 -1.15 2.54 -2.79
CA LEU A 102 -1.15 2.99 -4.18
C LEU A 102 0.30 3.17 -4.64
N ARG A 103 0.65 2.65 -5.82
CA ARG A 103 1.94 2.90 -6.46
C ARG A 103 1.75 3.68 -7.75
N VAL A 104 2.40 4.84 -7.88
CA VAL A 104 2.34 5.69 -9.07
C VAL A 104 3.75 6.07 -9.49
N GLY A 105 4.09 5.91 -10.77
CA GLY A 105 5.41 6.27 -11.29
C GLY A 105 6.58 5.53 -10.60
N GLY A 106 6.32 4.35 -10.02
CA GLY A 106 7.32 3.58 -9.27
C GLY A 106 7.52 4.02 -7.81
N GLU A 107 6.74 4.98 -7.30
CA GLU A 107 6.75 5.38 -5.89
C GLU A 107 5.57 4.74 -5.15
N ASP A 108 5.84 4.12 -3.99
CA ASP A 108 4.78 3.67 -3.07
C ASP A 108 4.29 4.86 -2.23
N LEU A 109 2.97 5.08 -2.27
CA LEU A 109 2.30 6.22 -1.66
C LEU A 109 1.58 5.86 -0.36
N GLY A 110 1.81 4.68 0.23
CA GLY A 110 1.07 4.19 1.41
C GLY A 110 1.20 5.07 2.67
N TRP A 111 2.24 5.89 2.77
CA TRP A 111 2.41 6.87 3.84
C TRP A 111 1.74 8.22 3.54
N ARG A 112 1.38 8.48 2.27
CA ARG A 112 0.77 9.73 1.79
C ARG A 112 -0.74 9.59 1.56
N TYR A 113 -1.20 8.38 1.25
CA TYR A 113 -2.58 8.08 0.92
C TYR A 113 -3.07 6.82 1.66
N SER A 114 -4.32 6.86 2.08
CA SER A 114 -5.05 5.72 2.65
C SER A 114 -6.15 5.28 1.67
N LEU A 115 -6.30 3.98 1.46
CA LEU A 115 -7.38 3.46 0.62
C LEU A 115 -8.68 3.40 1.42
N ARG A 116 -9.77 3.94 0.88
CA ARG A 116 -11.08 3.99 1.54
C ARG A 116 -12.18 3.78 0.52
N VAL A 117 -13.15 2.92 0.85
CA VAL A 117 -14.40 2.84 0.10
C VAL A 117 -15.35 3.90 0.66
N VAL A 118 -15.82 4.80 -0.20
CA VAL A 118 -16.73 5.89 0.16
C VAL A 118 -17.98 5.85 -0.70
N ARG A 119 -19.12 6.25 -0.15
CA ARG A 119 -20.34 6.43 -0.92
C ARG A 119 -20.34 7.80 -1.58
N GLU A 120 -20.53 7.84 -2.89
CA GLU A 120 -20.68 9.08 -3.66
C GLU A 120 -21.87 8.99 -4.60
N GLY A 121 -22.90 9.80 -4.33
CA GLY A 121 -24.16 9.71 -5.07
C GLY A 121 -24.78 8.32 -4.96
N SER A 122 -25.00 7.69 -6.12
CA SER A 122 -25.56 6.34 -6.26
C SER A 122 -24.52 5.22 -6.26
N ASP A 123 -23.24 5.52 -6.02
CA ASP A 123 -22.12 4.57 -6.17
C ASP A 123 -21.32 4.39 -4.88
N LEU A 124 -20.62 3.27 -4.79
CA LEU A 124 -19.49 3.08 -3.89
C LEU A 124 -18.21 3.23 -4.71
N VAL A 125 -17.25 3.97 -4.16
CA VAL A 125 -16.04 4.38 -4.87
C VAL A 125 -14.84 4.05 -4.01
N LEU A 126 -13.89 3.28 -4.55
CA LEU A 126 -12.59 3.09 -3.92
C LEU A 126 -11.73 4.32 -4.22
N LYS A 127 -11.28 5.01 -3.16
CA LYS A 127 -10.44 6.19 -3.27
C LYS A 127 -9.15 6.05 -2.48
N ALA A 128 -8.08 6.61 -3.04
CA ALA A 128 -6.89 6.97 -2.27
C ALA A 128 -7.11 8.37 -1.69
N ILE A 129 -7.20 8.47 -0.36
CA ILE A 129 -7.44 9.72 0.37
C ILE A 129 -6.13 10.17 1.04
N PRO A 130 -5.65 11.40 0.78
CA PRO A 130 -4.44 11.93 1.41
C PRO A 130 -4.50 11.88 2.95
N THR A 131 -3.42 11.41 3.57
CA THR A 131 -3.34 11.24 5.04
C THR A 131 -2.69 12.43 5.73
N SER A 132 -1.76 13.12 5.07
CA SER A 132 -0.92 14.18 5.66
C SER A 132 -1.13 15.55 4.99
N ASP A 133 -1.14 15.59 3.66
CA ASP A 133 -1.33 16.81 2.89
C ASP A 133 -2.78 16.95 2.40
N ARG A 134 -3.53 17.87 3.02
CA ARG A 134 -4.94 18.14 2.67
C ARG A 134 -5.11 18.97 1.39
N THR A 135 -4.02 19.48 0.80
CA THR A 135 -4.07 20.19 -0.48
C THR A 135 -4.04 19.23 -1.68
N SER A 136 -3.53 18.02 -1.46
CA SER A 136 -3.64 16.92 -2.41
C SER A 136 -5.10 16.50 -2.60
N SER A 137 -5.48 16.16 -3.83
CA SER A 137 -6.84 15.69 -4.13
C SER A 137 -6.97 14.18 -3.93
N PRO A 138 -8.11 13.67 -3.44
CA PRO A 138 -8.40 12.24 -3.49
C PRO A 138 -8.33 11.69 -4.92
N LEU A 139 -7.80 10.48 -5.07
CA LEU A 139 -7.73 9.79 -6.35
C LEU A 139 -8.79 8.69 -6.38
N GLU A 140 -9.60 8.66 -7.43
CA GLU A 140 -10.52 7.55 -7.69
C GLU A 140 -9.75 6.37 -8.30
N ILE A 141 -9.96 5.18 -7.76
CA ILE A 141 -9.33 3.93 -8.23
C ILE A 141 -10.34 3.07 -9.00
N GLY A 142 -11.58 3.01 -8.52
CA GLY A 142 -12.66 2.23 -9.15
C GLY A 142 -14.01 2.47 -8.50
N ARG A 143 -15.09 1.94 -9.09
CA ARG A 143 -16.48 2.18 -8.66
C ARG A 143 -17.43 1.05 -9.04
N THR A 144 -18.45 0.87 -8.21
CA THR A 144 -19.36 -0.28 -8.27
C THR A 144 -20.54 -0.13 -9.25
N ASN A 145 -20.78 1.05 -9.82
CA ASN A 145 -21.94 1.36 -10.69
C ASN A 145 -23.30 1.01 -10.03
N GLY A 146 -23.40 1.32 -8.74
CA GLY A 146 -24.57 1.10 -7.90
C GLY A 146 -24.18 0.88 -6.43
N ALA A 147 -24.96 1.41 -5.50
CA ALA A 147 -24.61 1.39 -4.08
C ALA A 147 -25.66 0.66 -3.23
N VAL A 148 -25.57 -0.66 -3.23
CA VAL A 148 -26.38 -1.56 -2.39
C VAL A 148 -25.62 -1.94 -1.11
N ASN A 149 -26.36 -2.37 -0.08
CA ASN A 149 -25.77 -2.84 1.17
C ASN A 149 -25.42 -4.34 1.08
N ASP A 150 -24.56 -4.68 0.13
CA ASP A 150 -24.09 -6.04 -0.17
C ASP A 150 -22.61 -6.00 -0.59
N PHE A 151 -22.00 -7.18 -0.77
CA PHE A 151 -20.67 -7.34 -1.35
C PHE A 151 -20.75 -7.06 -2.86
N VAL A 152 -20.14 -5.96 -3.28
CA VAL A 152 -20.21 -5.54 -4.70
C VAL A 152 -18.84 -5.29 -5.27
N ARG A 153 -18.66 -5.68 -6.53
CA ARG A 153 -17.42 -5.50 -7.27
C ARG A 153 -17.17 -4.02 -7.54
N ILE A 154 -15.95 -3.57 -7.26
CA ILE A 154 -15.42 -2.24 -7.57
C ILE A 154 -14.78 -2.23 -8.96
#